data_AF-A0A521Q184-F1
#
_entry.id   AF-A0A521Q184-F1
#
_cell.length_a   1.000
_cell.length_b   1.000
_cell.length_c   1.000
_cell.angle_alpha   90.00
_cell.angle_beta   90.00
_cell.angle_gamma   90.00
#
_symmetry.space_group_name_H-M   'P 1'
#
loop_
_entity.id
_entity.type
_entity.pdbx_description
1 polymer ?
#
loop_
_entity_poly.entity_id
_entity_poly.type
_entity_poly.pdbx_seq_one_letter_code
_entity_poly.pdbx_strand_id
1 'polypeptide(L)'
;MLHEFLVEVIAYIVPLTEMLGAAVVTWGSLHGLLMLSRRGWRYAQKLPLEETLRDIRIAIGEKMALGLDFFLAGDIIGTIVVPSKDTLMILGGIVVIRTVMAYFLAQEIEKKAAE
;
A
#
# COMPACT_ATOMS: atom_id res chain seq x y z
N MET A 1 29.25 -11.95 14.15
CA MET A 1 29.49 -12.32 12.74
C MET A 1 28.18 -12.38 11.94
N LEU A 2 27.50 -13.53 11.75
CA LEU A 2 26.35 -13.62 10.83
C LEU A 2 25.09 -12.89 11.33
N HIS A 3 24.81 -12.91 12.64
CA HIS A 3 23.72 -12.15 13.25
C HIS A 3 23.96 -10.63 13.17
N GLU A 4 25.18 -10.16 13.44
CA GLU A 4 25.51 -8.73 13.36
C GLU A 4 25.42 -8.21 11.93
N PHE A 5 25.92 -8.99 10.95
CA PHE A 5 25.78 -8.68 9.53
C PHE A 5 24.32 -8.60 9.08
N LEU A 6 23.47 -9.52 9.54
CA LEU A 6 22.02 -9.48 9.26
C LEU A 6 21.35 -8.22 9.79
N VAL A 7 21.66 -7.84 11.04
CA VAL A 7 21.08 -6.64 11.66
C VAL A 7 21.49 -5.37 10.90
N GLU A 8 22.76 -5.29 10.50
CA GLU A 8 23.28 -4.14 9.75
C GLU A 8 22.64 -4.03 8.36
N VAL A 9 22.55 -5.13 7.60
CA VAL A 9 21.90 -5.13 6.28
C VAL A 9 20.42 -4.74 6.39
N ILE A 10 19.72 -5.23 7.41
CA ILE A 10 18.29 -4.96 7.60
C ILE A 10 18.02 -3.54 8.05
N ALA A 11 18.93 -2.96 8.83
CA ALA A 11 18.88 -1.54 9.18
C ALA A 11 18.90 -0.62 7.95
N TYR A 12 19.41 -1.10 6.80
CA TYR A 12 19.30 -0.39 5.52
C TYR A 12 18.08 -0.81 4.69
N ILE A 13 17.73 -2.10 4.68
CA ILE A 13 16.62 -2.61 3.86
C ILE A 13 15.27 -2.09 4.34
N VAL A 14 15.00 -2.09 5.66
CA VAL A 14 13.69 -1.69 6.20
C VAL A 14 13.35 -0.24 5.85
N PRO A 15 14.21 0.76 6.14
CA PRO A 15 13.94 2.14 5.76
C PRO A 15 13.84 2.33 4.24
N LEU A 16 14.61 1.58 3.46
CA LEU A 16 14.52 1.63 2.00
C LEU A 16 13.14 1.17 1.52
N THR A 17 12.64 0.04 2.03
CA THR A 17 11.31 -0.47 1.69
C THR A 17 10.20 0.46 2.15
N GLU A 18 10.32 1.06 3.34
CA GLU A 18 9.37 2.07 3.82
C GLU A 18 9.38 3.32 2.95
N MET A 19 10.57 3.79 2.54
CA MET A 19 10.70 4.96 1.68
C MET A 19 10.06 4.72 0.30
N LEU A 20 10.21 3.51 -0.25
CA LEU A 20 9.53 3.10 -1.49
C LEU A 20 8.00 3.07 -1.30
N GLY A 21 7.51 2.48 -0.21
CA GLY A 21 6.09 2.49 0.14
C GLY A 21 5.53 3.90 0.24
N ALA A 22 6.23 4.78 0.97
CA ALA A 22 5.86 6.18 1.15
C ALA A 22 5.84 6.95 -0.17
N ALA A 23 6.84 6.72 -1.04
CA ALA A 23 6.89 7.33 -2.36
C ALA A 23 5.70 6.90 -3.23
N VAL A 24 5.37 5.61 -3.25
CA VAL A 24 4.24 5.06 -4.04
C VAL A 24 2.89 5.57 -3.51
N VAL A 25 2.67 5.56 -2.19
CA VAL A 25 1.43 6.08 -1.59
C VAL A 25 1.28 7.58 -1.86
N THR A 26 2.35 8.34 -1.71
CA THR A 26 2.36 9.79 -1.97
C THR A 26 2.06 10.08 -3.43
N TRP A 27 2.71 9.37 -4.35
CA TRP A 27 2.45 9.47 -5.79
C TRP A 27 1.00 9.12 -6.13
N GLY A 28 0.48 8.01 -5.61
CA GLY A 28 -0.90 7.57 -5.85
C GLY A 28 -1.93 8.55 -5.33
N SER A 29 -1.70 9.10 -4.12
CA SER A 29 -2.55 10.13 -3.52
C SER A 29 -2.53 11.42 -4.35
N LEU A 30 -1.35 11.89 -4.76
CA LEU A 30 -1.20 13.11 -5.56
C LEU A 30 -1.86 12.96 -6.94
N HIS A 31 -1.64 11.82 -7.60
CA HIS A 31 -2.28 11.50 -8.88
C HIS A 31 -3.81 11.50 -8.75
N GLY A 32 -4.34 10.85 -7.71
CA GLY A 32 -5.77 10.85 -7.42
C GLY A 32 -6.35 12.24 -7.19
N LEU A 33 -5.65 13.07 -6.41
CA LEU A 33 -6.05 14.45 -6.15
C LEU A 33 -6.09 15.29 -7.43
N LEU A 34 -5.11 15.10 -8.32
CA LEU A 34 -5.07 15.79 -9.61
C LEU A 34 -6.23 15.37 -10.52
N MET A 35 -6.57 14.07 -10.58
CA MET A 35 -7.72 13.58 -11.36
C MET A 35 -9.03 14.15 -10.81
N LEU A 36 -9.21 14.12 -9.49
CA LEU A 36 -10.42 14.65 -8.84
C LEU A 36 -10.56 16.16 -9.07
N SER A 37 -9.46 16.91 -8.94
CA SER A 37 -9.44 18.36 -9.17
C SER A 37 -9.75 18.70 -10.63
N ARG A 38 -9.16 17.99 -11.59
CA ARG A 38 -9.45 18.15 -13.03
C ARG A 38 -10.91 17.85 -13.35
N ARG A 39 -11.47 16.79 -12.74
CA ARG A 39 -12.88 16.44 -12.89
C ARG A 39 -13.80 17.52 -12.33
N GLY A 40 -13.53 18.03 -11.13
CA GLY A 40 -14.30 19.11 -10.51
C GLY A 40 -14.26 20.40 -11.36
N TRP A 41 -13.09 20.73 -11.90
CA TRP A 41 -12.92 21.87 -12.79
C TRP A 41 -13.70 21.73 -14.11
N ARG A 42 -13.62 20.56 -14.77
CA ARG A 42 -14.39 20.29 -15.99
C ARG A 42 -15.90 20.29 -15.74
N TYR A 43 -16.34 19.75 -14.60
CA TYR A 43 -17.75 19.80 -14.18
C TYR A 43 -18.23 21.26 -14.04
N ALA A 44 -17.44 22.13 -13.40
CA ALA A 44 -17.75 23.55 -13.27
C ALA A 44 -17.83 24.27 -14.64
N GLN A 45 -17.01 23.85 -15.61
CA GLN A 45 -17.04 24.36 -16.98
C GLN A 45 -18.10 23.72 -17.89
N LYS A 46 -18.94 22.81 -17.38
CA LYS A 46 -19.92 22.03 -18.16
C LYS A 46 -19.30 21.24 -19.33
N LEU A 47 -18.04 20.85 -19.19
CA LEU A 47 -17.32 20.02 -20.15
C LEU A 47 -17.68 18.53 -19.95
N PRO A 48 -17.58 17.70 -20.99
CA PRO A 48 -17.78 16.27 -20.87
C PRO A 48 -16.78 15.67 -19.86
N LEU A 49 -17.30 14.79 -18.99
CA LEU A 49 -16.52 14.09 -17.99
C LEU A 49 -15.99 12.79 -18.61
N GLU A 50 -14.69 12.75 -18.87
CA GLU A 50 -14.02 11.56 -19.42
C GLU A 50 -13.85 10.46 -18.37
N GLU A 51 -13.78 10.82 -17.08
CA GLU A 51 -13.49 9.87 -16.00
C GLU A 51 -14.60 9.85 -14.93
N THR A 52 -15.03 8.66 -14.55
CA THR A 52 -15.98 8.45 -13.46
C THR A 52 -15.28 8.47 -12.10
N LEU A 53 -16.02 8.71 -11.02
CA LEU A 53 -15.47 8.57 -9.66
C LEU A 53 -14.99 7.15 -9.37
N ARG A 54 -15.59 6.14 -10.04
CA ARG A 54 -15.19 4.75 -9.91
C ARG A 54 -13.79 4.53 -10.48
N ASP A 55 -13.50 5.10 -11.66
CA ASP A 55 -12.19 4.98 -12.32
C ASP A 55 -11.09 5.62 -11.48
N ILE A 56 -11.35 6.82 -10.95
CA ILE A 56 -10.44 7.52 -10.03
C ILE A 56 -10.18 6.66 -8.77
N ARG A 57 -11.23 6.07 -8.19
CA ARG A 57 -11.11 5.23 -6.98
C ARG A 57 -10.31 3.96 -7.22
N ILE A 58 -10.51 3.29 -8.35
CA ILE A 58 -9.72 2.11 -8.75
C ILE A 58 -8.25 2.52 -8.93
N ALA A 59 -7.98 3.58 -9.70
CA ALA A 59 -6.63 4.04 -9.98
C ALA A 59 -5.86 4.47 -8.71
N ILE A 60 -6.53 5.05 -7.71
CA ILE A 60 -5.94 5.35 -6.40
C ILE A 60 -5.73 4.06 -5.61
N GLY A 61 -6.75 3.20 -5.54
CA GLY A 61 -6.74 1.96 -4.77
C GLY A 61 -5.60 1.03 -5.15
N GLU A 62 -5.35 0.83 -6.46
CA GLU A 62 -4.25 0.00 -6.95
C GLU A 62 -2.87 0.52 -6.50
N LYS A 63 -2.66 1.85 -6.58
CA LYS A 63 -1.40 2.47 -6.18
C LYS A 63 -1.22 2.43 -4.65
N MET A 64 -2.29 2.63 -3.90
CA MET A 64 -2.25 2.52 -2.44
C MET A 64 -1.96 1.10 -1.98
N ALA A 65 -2.59 0.09 -2.60
CA ALA A 65 -2.33 -1.32 -2.30
C ALA A 65 -0.86 -1.67 -2.53
N LEU A 66 -0.28 -1.23 -3.66
CA LEU A 66 1.15 -1.43 -3.94
C LEU A 66 2.05 -0.79 -2.88
N GLY A 67 1.77 0.45 -2.48
CA GLY A 67 2.54 1.12 -1.43
C GLY A 67 2.44 0.39 -0.08
N LEU A 68 1.26 -0.15 0.26
CA LEU A 68 1.05 -0.97 1.44
C LEU A 68 1.87 -2.27 1.41
N ASP A 69 2.02 -2.91 0.25
CA ASP A 69 2.85 -4.11 0.13
C ASP A 69 4.33 -3.83 0.44
N PHE A 70 4.85 -2.65 0.07
CA PHE A 70 6.21 -2.22 0.43
C PHE A 70 6.38 -1.96 1.92
N PHE A 71 5.45 -1.23 2.54
CA PHE A 71 5.48 -1.01 3.99
C PHE A 71 5.47 -2.33 4.75
N LEU A 72 4.59 -3.22 4.33
CA LEU A 72 4.46 -4.51 4.98
C LEU A 72 5.68 -5.43 4.77
N ALA A 73 6.36 -5.32 3.62
CA ALA A 73 7.63 -6.00 3.44
C ALA A 73 8.67 -5.49 4.46
N GLY A 74 8.76 -4.18 4.66
CA GLY A 74 9.63 -3.57 5.68
C GLY A 74 9.30 -4.06 7.08
N ASP A 75 8.02 -4.03 7.46
CA ASP A 75 7.53 -4.52 8.75
C ASP A 75 7.92 -6.00 8.94
N ILE A 76 7.60 -6.88 8.00
CA ILE A 76 7.92 -8.33 8.10
C ILE A 76 9.42 -8.55 8.28
N ILE A 77 10.25 -7.89 7.47
CA ILE A 77 11.71 -8.05 7.50
C ILE A 77 12.29 -7.57 8.84
N GLY A 78 11.87 -6.39 9.31
CA GLY A 78 12.35 -5.84 10.58
C GLY A 78 11.98 -6.72 11.78
N THR A 79 10.79 -7.32 11.74
CA THR A 79 10.25 -8.08 12.87
C THR A 79 10.85 -9.48 13.00
N ILE A 80 11.34 -10.08 11.90
CA ILE A 80 11.99 -11.40 11.91
C ILE A 80 13.38 -11.35 12.57
N VAL A 81 14.09 -10.22 12.51
CA VAL A 81 15.51 -10.14 12.90
C VAL A 81 15.77 -9.61 14.29
N VAL A 82 14.89 -8.80 14.86
CA VAL A 82 14.93 -8.46 16.30
C VAL A 82 13.64 -8.95 16.98
N PRO A 83 13.48 -10.27 17.17
CA PRO A 83 12.30 -10.80 17.82
C PRO A 83 12.34 -10.50 19.32
N SER A 84 11.59 -9.48 19.76
CA SER A 84 11.13 -9.42 21.16
C SER A 84 9.78 -10.16 21.27
N LYS A 85 9.44 -10.72 22.44
CA LYS A 85 8.16 -11.42 22.63
C LYS A 85 6.94 -10.53 22.33
N ASP A 86 7.05 -9.24 22.62
CA ASP A 86 6.00 -8.24 22.31
C ASP A 86 5.96 -7.92 20.82
N THR A 87 7.13 -7.81 20.19
CA THR A 87 7.31 -7.58 18.76
C THR A 87 6.75 -8.73 17.92
N LEU A 88 6.89 -9.98 18.38
CA LEU A 88 6.26 -11.17 17.78
C LEU A 88 4.72 -11.14 17.84
N MET A 89 4.13 -10.63 18.93
CA MET A 89 2.67 -10.47 19.02
C MET A 89 2.16 -9.40 18.05
N ILE A 90 2.87 -8.29 17.92
CA ILE A 90 2.55 -7.23 16.94
C ILE A 90 2.66 -7.79 15.51
N LEU A 91 3.70 -8.58 15.20
CA LEU A 91 3.85 -9.24 13.90
C LEU A 91 2.65 -10.14 13.58
N GLY A 92 2.24 -10.97 14.54
CA GLY A 92 1.09 -11.84 14.39
C GLY A 92 -0.17 -11.04 14.06
N GLY A 93 -0.39 -9.91 14.76
CA GLY A 93 -1.47 -8.98 14.47
C GLY A 93 -1.40 -8.40 13.05
N ILE A 94 -0.25 -7.90 12.64
CA ILE A 94 -0.04 -7.33 11.29
C ILE A 94 -0.26 -8.38 10.20
N VAL A 95 0.26 -9.60 10.36
CA VAL A 95 0.08 -10.71 9.42
C VAL A 95 -1.40 -11.08 9.29
N VAL A 96 -2.14 -11.12 10.41
CA VAL A 96 -3.59 -11.35 10.39
C VAL A 96 -4.30 -10.24 9.63
N ILE A 97 -4.00 -8.97 9.94
CA ILE A 97 -4.61 -7.81 9.25
C ILE A 97 -4.33 -7.86 7.75
N ARG A 98 -3.09 -8.13 7.32
CA ARG A 98 -2.77 -8.30 5.88
C ARG A 98 -3.58 -9.43 5.28
N THR A 99 -3.59 -10.59 5.91
CA THR A 99 -4.27 -11.77 5.36
C THR A 99 -5.75 -11.48 5.15
N VAL A 100 -6.39 -10.83 6.12
CA VAL A 100 -7.79 -10.42 6.02
C VAL A 100 -8.00 -9.40 4.90
N MET A 101 -7.18 -8.34 4.85
CA MET A 101 -7.25 -7.32 3.80
C MET A 101 -7.05 -7.90 2.40
N ALA A 102 -6.00 -8.71 2.21
CA ALA A 102 -5.67 -9.36 0.95
C ALA A 102 -6.77 -10.33 0.52
N TYR A 103 -7.34 -11.08 1.46
CA TYR A 103 -8.48 -11.97 1.22
C TYR A 103 -9.72 -11.19 0.74
N PHE A 104 -10.10 -10.11 1.44
CA PHE A 104 -11.24 -9.29 1.03
C PHE A 104 -11.02 -8.63 -0.34
N LEU A 105 -9.81 -8.15 -0.62
CA LEU A 105 -9.47 -7.55 -1.90
C LEU A 105 -9.53 -8.59 -3.04
N ALA A 106 -8.96 -9.78 -2.84
CA ALA A 106 -9.04 -10.87 -3.79
C ALA A 106 -10.50 -11.23 -4.09
N GLN A 107 -11.33 -11.29 -3.05
CA GLN A 107 -12.76 -11.58 -3.21
C GLN A 107 -13.50 -10.47 -3.97
N GLU A 108 -13.18 -9.19 -3.72
CA GLU A 108 -13.77 -8.06 -4.45
C GLU A 108 -13.40 -8.06 -5.94
N ILE A 109 -12.17 -8.48 -6.27
CA ILE A 109 -11.71 -8.63 -7.67
C ILE A 109 -12.41 -9.81 -8.35
N GLU A 110 -12.46 -10.97 -7.71
CA GLU A 110 -13.08 -12.18 -8.27
C GLU A 110 -14.57 -12.01 -8.52
N LYS A 111 -15.28 -11.34 -7.58
CA LYS A 111 -16.70 -11.02 -7.71
C LYS A 111 -16.99 -10.08 -8.88
N LYS A 112 -16.04 -9.21 -9.24
CA LYS A 112 -16.13 -8.29 -10.39
C LYS A 112 -15.75 -8.93 -11.72
N ALA A 113 -15.08 -10.09 -11.73
CA ALA A 113 -14.72 -10.83 -12.94
C ALA A 113 -15.80 -11.84 -13.39
N ALA A 114 -16.73 -12.17 -12.49
CA ALA A 114 -17.85 -13.07 -12.73
C ALA A 114 -19.17 -12.36 -13.12
N GLU A 115 -19.17 -11.02 -13.15
CA GLU A 115 -20.24 -10.15 -13.68
C GLU A 115 -19.88 -9.63 -15.08
#